data_AF-A0A183GW02-F1
#
_entry.id   AF-A0A183GW02-F1
#
_cell.length_a   1.000
_cell.length_b   1.000
_cell.length_c   1.000
_cell.angle_alpha   90.00
_cell.angle_beta   90.00
_cell.angle_gamma   90.00
#
_symmetry.space_group_name_H-M   'P 1'
#
loop_
_entity.id
_entity.type
_entity.pdbx_description
1 polymer ?
#
loop_
_entity_poly.entity_id
_entity_poly.type
_entity_poly.pdbx_seq_one_letter_code
_entity_poly.pdbx_strand_id
1 'polypeptide(L)'
;MHENDLLIHLMAVHKYTVEQIERVKKGIKRETKIMKKYLPVVCPMCQCRFVDHEQLARHCEVTHSEDGINGEAQDYSVQTFQFDSRAAYEAWLEEKCQKTISSFYQLYRSEDMYYLRYDLNNVC
;
A
#
# COMPACT_ATOMS: atom_id res chain seq x y z
N MET A 1 19.72 -2.99 1.70
CA MET A 1 20.86 -3.23 0.79
C MET A 1 21.03 -1.97 -0.04
N HIS A 2 22.07 -1.19 0.22
CA HIS A 2 22.24 0.13 -0.42
C HIS A 2 22.73 -0.05 -1.85
N GLU A 3 22.37 0.86 -2.77
CA GLU A 3 22.65 0.76 -4.21
C GLU A 3 24.15 0.56 -4.53
N ASN A 4 25.04 1.05 -3.64
CA ASN A 4 26.49 0.84 -3.70
C ASN A 4 26.91 -0.62 -3.46
N ASP A 5 26.22 -1.37 -2.60
CA ASP A 5 26.62 -2.74 -2.23
C ASP A 5 26.44 -3.71 -3.41
N LEU A 6 25.35 -3.55 -4.16
CA LEU A 6 25.07 -4.35 -5.34
C LEU A 6 26.09 -4.07 -6.45
N LEU A 7 26.47 -2.81 -6.62
CA LEU A 7 27.41 -2.39 -7.66
C LEU A 7 28.81 -2.97 -7.42
N ILE A 8 29.28 -2.87 -6.17
CA ILE A 8 30.55 -3.45 -5.75
C ILE A 8 30.53 -4.98 -5.92
N HIS A 9 29.44 -5.64 -5.54
CA HIS A 9 29.29 -7.09 -5.68
C HIS A 9 29.39 -7.55 -7.15
N LEU A 10 28.64 -6.91 -8.05
CA LEU A 10 28.62 -7.27 -9.47
C LEU A 10 29.99 -7.08 -10.14
N MET A 11 30.75 -6.06 -9.73
CA MET A 11 32.12 -5.85 -10.21
C MET A 11 33.11 -6.86 -9.60
N ALA A 12 33.04 -7.10 -8.29
CA ALA A 12 34.03 -7.88 -7.57
C ALA A 12 33.89 -9.39 -7.80
N VAL A 13 32.66 -9.91 -7.75
CA VAL A 13 32.35 -11.34 -7.81
C VAL A 13 32.12 -11.79 -9.25
N HIS A 14 31.28 -11.07 -9.99
CA HIS A 14 30.89 -11.45 -11.34
C HIS A 14 31.78 -10.87 -12.44
N LYS A 15 32.73 -9.99 -12.08
CA LYS A 15 33.65 -9.31 -13.00
C LYS A 15 32.93 -8.56 -14.13
N TYR A 16 31.72 -8.06 -13.85
CA TYR A 16 30.95 -7.34 -14.84
C TYR A 16 31.57 -5.98 -15.15
N THR A 17 31.59 -5.62 -16.43
CA THR A 17 31.93 -4.27 -16.86
C THR A 17 30.81 -3.29 -16.51
N VAL A 18 31.12 -2.00 -16.54
CA VAL A 18 30.13 -0.94 -16.30
C VAL A 18 28.94 -1.05 -17.26
N GLU A 19 29.19 -1.38 -18.53
CA GLU A 19 28.14 -1.55 -19.54
C GLU A 19 27.26 -2.78 -19.26
N GLN A 20 27.82 -3.85 -18.70
CA GLN A 20 27.04 -5.01 -18.26
C GLN A 20 26.17 -4.67 -17.05
N ILE A 21 26.70 -3.93 -16.08
CA ILE A 21 25.97 -3.47 -14.90
C ILE A 21 24.81 -2.56 -15.30
N GLU A 22 25.03 -1.62 -16.23
CA GLU A 22 23.96 -0.75 -16.71
C GLU A 22 22.87 -1.52 -17.46
N ARG A 23 23.23 -2.59 -18.19
CA ARG A 23 22.24 -3.51 -18.79
C ARG A 23 21.42 -4.23 -17.72
N VAL A 24 22.07 -4.74 -16.67
CA VAL A 24 21.39 -5.41 -15.54
C VAL A 24 20.44 -4.43 -14.83
N LYS A 25 20.88 -3.21 -14.51
CA LYS A 25 20.02 -2.18 -13.91
C LYS A 25 18.81 -1.85 -14.78
N LYS A 26 19.00 -1.74 -16.11
CA LYS A 26 17.89 -1.53 -17.05
C LYS A 26 16.90 -2.70 -17.05
N GLY A 27 17.40 -3.94 -16.97
CA GLY A 27 16.57 -5.15 -16.83
C GLY A 27 15.73 -5.10 -15.55
N ILE A 28 16.38 -4.91 -14.40
CA ILE A 28 15.73 -4.80 -13.09
C ILE A 28 14.67 -3.68 -13.07
N LYS A 29 14.99 -2.49 -13.63
CA LYS A 29 14.04 -1.38 -13.72
C LYS A 29 12.81 -1.73 -14.56
N ARG A 30 12.98 -2.45 -15.67
CA ARG A 30 11.86 -2.92 -16.51
C ARG A 30 11.01 -3.94 -15.76
N GLU A 31 11.64 -4.93 -15.13
CA GLU A 31 10.94 -5.96 -14.35
C GLU A 31 10.18 -5.36 -13.18
N THR A 32 10.80 -4.44 -12.43
CA THR A 32 10.15 -3.73 -11.32
C THR A 32 8.97 -2.90 -11.81
N LYS A 33 9.08 -2.26 -12.97
CA LYS A 33 7.96 -1.51 -13.58
C LYS A 33 6.81 -2.43 -13.98
N ILE A 34 7.12 -3.62 -14.52
CA ILE A 34 6.13 -4.64 -14.84
C ILE A 34 5.45 -5.11 -13.55
N MET A 35 6.21 -5.46 -12.51
CA MET A 35 5.64 -5.88 -11.23
C MET A 35 4.76 -4.79 -10.60
N LYS A 36 5.19 -3.53 -10.62
CA LYS A 36 4.41 -2.39 -10.13
C LYS A 36 3.06 -2.23 -10.84
N LYS A 37 2.95 -2.64 -12.11
CA LYS A 37 1.69 -2.60 -12.87
C LYS A 37 0.63 -3.56 -12.29
N TYR A 38 1.05 -4.64 -11.65
CA TYR A 38 0.17 -5.66 -11.09
C TYR A 38 -0.12 -5.46 -9.60
N LEU A 39 0.38 -4.39 -8.99
CA LEU A 39 0.10 -4.09 -7.60
C LEU A 39 -1.39 -3.76 -7.39
N PRO A 40 -2.02 -4.34 -6.34
CA PRO A 40 -3.47 -4.37 -6.19
C PRO A 40 -4.06 -3.04 -5.69
N VAL A 41 -3.30 -2.28 -4.89
CA VAL A 41 -3.76 -1.03 -4.29
C VAL A 41 -3.33 0.16 -5.15
N VAL A 42 -4.24 1.10 -5.41
CA VAL A 42 -3.99 2.25 -6.31
C VAL A 42 -4.37 3.56 -5.60
N CYS A 43 -3.49 4.55 -5.63
CA CYS A 43 -3.80 5.89 -5.16
C CYS A 43 -4.80 6.57 -6.11
N PRO A 44 -5.95 7.05 -5.61
CA PRO A 44 -6.97 7.68 -6.45
C PRO A 44 -6.52 9.04 -7.00
N MET A 45 -5.57 9.72 -6.35
CA MET A 45 -5.11 11.06 -6.74
C MET A 45 -4.06 11.02 -7.86
N CYS A 46 -3.04 10.17 -7.72
CA CYS A 46 -1.90 10.16 -8.65
C CYS A 46 -1.71 8.83 -9.40
N GLN A 47 -2.60 7.85 -9.21
CA GLN A 47 -2.57 6.54 -9.87
C GLN A 47 -1.31 5.69 -9.59
N CYS A 48 -0.50 6.08 -8.58
CA CYS A 48 0.58 5.25 -8.08
C CYS A 48 0.03 3.96 -7.47
N ARG A 49 0.79 2.86 -7.58
CA ARG A 49 0.36 1.53 -7.13
C ARG A 49 1.23 0.99 -6.00
N PHE A 50 0.61 0.28 -5.07
CA PHE A 50 1.20 -0.16 -3.81
C PHE A 50 0.84 -1.62 -3.49
N VAL A 51 1.68 -2.26 -2.69
CA VAL A 51 1.47 -3.66 -2.26
C VAL A 51 0.28 -3.76 -1.31
N ASP A 52 0.10 -2.77 -0.44
CA ASP A 52 -0.87 -2.76 0.64
C ASP A 52 -1.37 -1.32 0.92
N HIS A 53 -2.38 -1.21 1.78
CA HIS A 53 -2.99 0.07 2.17
C HIS A 53 -2.10 0.90 3.10
N GLU A 54 -1.15 0.29 3.82
CA GLU A 54 -0.21 1.03 4.69
C GLU A 54 0.74 1.88 3.84
N GLN A 55 1.31 1.29 2.78
CA GLN A 55 2.17 2.01 1.84
C GLN A 55 1.40 3.11 1.10
N LEU A 56 0.12 2.87 0.77
CA LEU A 56 -0.75 3.90 0.22
C LEU A 56 -0.95 5.05 1.21
N ALA A 57 -1.30 4.76 2.47
CA ALA A 57 -1.53 5.77 3.49
C ALA A 57 -0.29 6.65 3.70
N ARG A 58 0.89 6.03 3.83
CA ARG A 58 2.17 6.75 3.94
C ARG A 58 2.48 7.60 2.71
N HIS A 59 2.17 7.09 1.51
CA HIS A 59 2.34 7.86 0.29
C HIS A 59 1.43 9.11 0.28
N CYS A 60 0.16 8.95 0.64
CA CYS A 60 -0.79 10.06 0.70
C CYS A 60 -0.40 11.07 1.78
N GLU A 61 0.09 10.63 2.94
CA GLU A 61 0.59 11.52 3.99
C GLU A 61 1.76 12.40 3.49
N VAL A 62 2.72 11.82 2.76
CA VAL A 62 3.90 12.54 2.29
C VAL A 62 3.62 13.38 1.05
N THR A 63 2.76 12.90 0.16
CA THR A 63 2.60 13.46 -1.20
C THR A 63 1.34 14.29 -1.36
N HIS A 64 0.33 14.04 -0.52
CA HIS A 64 -1.04 14.54 -0.68
C HIS A 64 -1.69 14.95 0.65
N SER A 65 -0.89 15.32 1.66
CA SER A 65 -1.39 15.80 2.95
C SER A 65 -2.21 17.09 2.82
N GLU A 66 -1.87 17.93 1.86
CA GLU A 66 -2.54 19.20 1.56
C GLU A 66 -3.62 19.08 0.47
N ASP A 67 -3.62 17.99 -0.30
CA ASP A 67 -4.53 17.75 -1.45
C ASP A 67 -5.84 17.06 -1.05
N GLY A 68 -6.23 17.12 0.22
CA GLY A 68 -7.39 16.39 0.73
C GLY A 68 -8.74 16.86 0.16
N ILE A 69 -9.81 16.12 0.47
CA ILE A 69 -11.17 16.43 0.00
C ILE A 69 -11.54 17.87 0.41
N ASN A 70 -11.88 18.70 -0.59
CA ASN A 70 -12.22 20.11 -0.44
C ASN A 70 -11.10 21.03 0.12
N GLY A 71 -9.83 20.60 0.03
CA GLY A 71 -8.68 21.38 0.53
C GLY A 71 -8.48 21.30 2.05
N GLU A 72 -9.19 20.40 2.72
CA GLU A 72 -8.94 20.08 4.13
C GLU A 72 -7.94 18.92 4.23
N ALA A 73 -6.98 19.05 5.15
CA ALA A 73 -6.00 17.99 5.41
C ALA A 73 -6.70 16.71 5.88
N GLN A 74 -6.31 15.58 5.30
CA GLN A 74 -6.82 14.27 5.71
C GLN A 74 -5.91 13.59 6.73
N ASP A 75 -6.52 12.82 7.63
CA ASP A 75 -5.80 11.94 8.55
C ASP A 75 -5.49 10.61 7.86
N TYR A 76 -4.22 10.41 7.51
CA TYR A 76 -3.70 9.17 6.92
C TYR A 76 -3.04 8.26 7.96
N SER A 77 -3.31 8.46 9.25
CA SER A 77 -2.74 7.63 10.32
C SER A 77 -3.15 6.16 10.19
N VAL A 78 -2.15 5.27 10.28
CA VAL A 78 -2.37 3.83 10.31
C VAL A 78 -2.47 3.38 11.76
N GLN A 79 -3.62 2.81 12.12
CA GLN A 79 -3.90 2.35 13.47
C GLN A 79 -3.88 0.82 13.52
N THR A 80 -3.17 0.28 14.51
CA THR A 80 -3.12 -1.16 14.79
C THR A 80 -3.90 -1.43 16.07
N PHE A 81 -4.84 -2.37 16.02
CA PHE A 81 -5.65 -2.76 17.16
C PHE A 81 -5.41 -4.23 17.51
N GLN A 82 -5.36 -4.52 18.79
CA GLN A 82 -5.35 -5.89 19.32
C GLN A 82 -6.61 -6.08 20.17
N PHE A 83 -7.26 -7.23 20.00
CA PHE A 83 -8.48 -7.58 20.72
C PHE A 83 -8.27 -8.84 21.53
N ASP A 84 -8.83 -8.86 22.74
CA ASP A 84 -8.72 -10.01 23.66
C ASP A 84 -9.56 -11.22 23.19
N SER A 85 -10.54 -10.98 22.31
CA SER A 85 -11.37 -12.03 21.73
C SER A 85 -11.96 -11.61 20.38
N ARG A 86 -12.38 -12.61 19.60
CA ARG A 86 -13.11 -12.38 18.34
C ARG A 86 -14.41 -11.60 18.55
N ALA A 87 -15.15 -11.86 19.62
CA ALA A 87 -16.38 -11.14 19.93
C ALA A 87 -16.12 -9.64 20.20
N ALA A 88 -15.01 -9.31 20.87
CA ALA A 88 -14.60 -7.92 21.07
C ALA A 88 -14.25 -7.23 19.75
N TYR A 89 -13.59 -7.95 18.83
CA TYR A 89 -13.32 -7.46 17.48
C TYR A 89 -14.62 -7.21 16.69
N GLU A 90 -15.56 -8.16 16.69
CA GLU A 90 -16.83 -8.03 15.94
C GLU A 90 -17.68 -6.86 16.46
N ALA A 91 -17.74 -6.67 17.78
CA ALA A 91 -18.44 -5.53 18.37
C ALA A 91 -17.78 -4.18 18.00
N TRP A 92 -16.45 -4.10 18.03
CA TRP A 92 -15.72 -2.91 17.57
C TRP A 92 -15.95 -2.65 16.07
N LEU A 93 -15.94 -3.71 15.26
CA LEU A 93 -16.16 -3.63 13.82
C LEU A 93 -17.55 -3.04 13.52
N GLU A 94 -18.58 -3.57 14.18
CA GLU A 94 -19.95 -3.09 14.04
C GLU A 94 -20.08 -1.61 14.45
N GLU A 95 -19.50 -1.22 15.59
CA GLU A 95 -19.48 0.17 16.05
C GLU A 95 -18.80 1.09 15.01
N LYS A 96 -17.66 0.68 14.44
CA LYS A 96 -16.95 1.46 13.43
C LYS A 96 -17.73 1.57 12.13
N CYS A 97 -18.32 0.48 11.64
CA CYS A 97 -19.17 0.48 10.46
C CYS A 97 -20.31 1.49 10.60
N GLN A 98 -21.04 1.43 11.72
CA GLN A 98 -22.14 2.34 12.02
C GLN A 98 -21.66 3.80 12.11
N LYS A 99 -20.58 4.06 12.85
CA LYS A 99 -20.06 5.41 13.07
C LYS A 99 -19.57 6.08 11.78
N THR A 100 -18.97 5.30 10.89
CA THR A 100 -18.35 5.83 9.66
C THR A 100 -19.23 5.68 8.42
N ILE A 101 -20.43 5.08 8.57
CA ILE A 101 -21.32 4.72 7.47
C ILE A 101 -20.53 3.96 6.40
N SER A 102 -19.71 3.01 6.85
CA SER A 102 -18.87 2.20 5.99
C SER A 102 -19.16 0.72 6.23
N SER A 103 -18.99 -0.09 5.19
CA SER A 103 -19.04 -1.54 5.30
C SER A 103 -17.63 -2.10 5.11
N PHE A 104 -17.08 -2.69 6.17
CA PHE A 104 -15.86 -3.48 6.09
C PHE A 104 -16.24 -4.93 5.80
N TYR A 105 -15.68 -5.53 4.74
CA TYR A 105 -15.90 -6.95 4.45
C TYR A 105 -14.60 -7.69 4.18
N GLN A 106 -14.59 -8.96 4.59
CA GLN A 106 -13.50 -9.90 4.34
C GLN A 106 -13.86 -10.73 3.10
N LEU A 107 -13.00 -10.72 2.08
CA LEU A 107 -13.12 -11.67 0.98
C LEU A 107 -12.54 -13.00 1.44
N TYR A 108 -13.36 -14.06 1.45
CA TYR A 108 -13.06 -15.44 1.86
C TYR A 108 -11.80 -16.10 1.24
N ARG A 109 -11.05 -15.41 0.37
CA ARG A 109 -9.88 -15.94 -0.36
C ARG A 109 -8.53 -15.41 0.08
N SER A 110 -8.45 -14.49 1.03
CA SER A 110 -7.19 -14.14 1.70
C SER A 110 -7.48 -13.91 3.17
N GLU A 111 -6.95 -14.75 4.04
CA GLU A 111 -7.25 -14.76 5.47
C GLU A 111 -6.93 -13.41 6.16
N ASP A 112 -6.09 -12.56 5.55
CA ASP A 112 -5.56 -11.34 6.17
C ASP A 112 -5.87 -10.01 5.46
N MET A 113 -6.81 -9.94 4.50
CA MET A 113 -7.18 -8.65 3.87
C MET A 113 -8.63 -8.22 4.12
N TYR A 114 -8.77 -7.01 4.65
CA TYR A 114 -10.04 -6.31 4.87
C TYR A 114 -10.15 -5.13 3.91
N TYR A 115 -11.32 -4.97 3.29
CA TYR A 115 -11.61 -3.87 2.36
C TYR A 115 -12.70 -2.95 2.93
N LEU A 116 -12.50 -1.64 2.79
CA LEU A 116 -13.47 -0.61 3.16
C LEU A 116 -14.30 -0.22 1.91
N ARG A 117 -15.63 -0.29 2.01
CA ARG A 117 -16.54 0.29 1.03
C ARG A 117 -17.34 1.42 1.69
N TYR A 118 -17.21 2.64 1.15
CA TYR A 118 -18.13 3.73 1.43
C TYR A 118 -19.37 3.56 0.55
N ASP A 119 -20.49 3.15 1.15
CA ASP A 119 -21.77 3.19 0.46
C ASP A 119 -22.40 4.58 0.70
N LEU A 120 -22.24 5.47 -0.28
CA LEU A 120 -23.06 6.69 -0.39
C LEU A 120 -24.56 6.36 -0.60
N ASN A 121 -24.82 5.10 -0.98
CA ASN A 121 -26.08 4.38 -1.21
C ASN A 121 -26.75 3.68 -0.02
N ASN A 122 -27.17 4.37 1.05
CA ASN A 122 -28.28 3.96 1.96
C ASN A 122 -28.29 2.55 2.61
N VAL A 123 -28.36 2.57 3.96
CA VAL A 123 -29.13 1.65 4.84
C VAL A 123 -28.56 0.23 5.02
N CYS A 124 -28.04 -0.04 6.22
CA CYS A 124 -28.09 -1.37 6.85
C CYS A 124 -29.51 -1.68 7.31
#